data_AF-A0A8T3QVH4-F1
#
_entry.id   AF-A0A8T3QVH4-F1
#
_cell.length_a   1.000
_cell.length_b   1.000
_cell.length_c   1.000
_cell.angle_alpha   90.00
_cell.angle_beta   90.00
_cell.angle_gamma   90.00
#
_symmetry.space_group_name_H-M   'P 1'
#
loop_
_entity.id
_entity.type
_entity.pdbx_description
1 polymer ?
#
loop_
_entity_poly.entity_id
_entity_poly.type
_entity_poly.pdbx_seq_one_letter_code
_entity_poly.pdbx_strand_id
1 'polypeptide(L)'
;MFESLLNAFRAPDIRRRILIVLALLIVFRFLAAVPVPGVDKGQLAAFLEGNPLFGLLNLFSGGGLSNFSVIALGLNPYINASIIMQLMQGVVPSLQALSREGEYGRNKITQYTRYLTVPMAMLQSYGFLALLNSQNVLTGTFDLASFDTLTQIATLTAGSIALMWVGELITERGIGNGISFIIFAGIVSQAPSAIRTFVANPNIASFVAFGVVAIAAVAVIIYIQEGQRRIPIQYASRVRGRRMYQGGQTFLPLRVNQAGVIPIIFAVSILLFPTQLASYFTGSQVEIVASAARGIVAFFNPNSILYIVIYFFLTMGFTYFYTAFTFKPDETAEQLRKNGGFIPGIRPGRPTQDYLARVVTRITFAGALFLAIVAVSPSLVGLAFPDLGAIGLGGTSLLIVVSVVVETMKQIEAQLMMRNYEGFIR
;
A
#
# COMPACT_ATOMS: atom_id res chain seq x y z
N MET A 1 -17.54 10.28 13.61
CA MET A 1 -16.27 9.54 13.80
C MET A 1 -16.01 9.14 15.26
N PHE A 2 -15.94 10.05 16.23
CA PHE A 2 -15.64 9.69 17.63
C PHE A 2 -16.73 8.84 18.31
N GLU A 3 -18.00 9.16 18.07
CA GLU A 3 -19.13 8.31 18.52
C GLU A 3 -19.13 6.94 17.84
N SER A 4 -18.76 6.88 16.55
CA SER A 4 -18.62 5.63 15.80
C SER A 4 -17.57 4.71 16.44
N LEU A 5 -16.44 5.26 16.89
CA LEU A 5 -15.39 4.52 17.59
C LEU A 5 -15.86 4.01 18.96
N LEU A 6 -16.51 4.84 19.76
CA LEU A 6 -17.07 4.43 21.06
C LEU A 6 -18.13 3.34 20.89
N ASN A 7 -18.99 3.45 19.86
CA ASN A 7 -20.00 2.44 19.54
C ASN A 7 -19.38 1.15 18.97
N ALA A 8 -18.27 1.25 18.22
CA ALA A 8 -17.51 0.09 17.76
C ALA A 8 -16.94 -0.74 18.93
N PHE A 9 -16.45 -0.09 19.98
CA PHE A 9 -15.98 -0.79 21.19
C PHE A 9 -17.11 -1.42 22.02
N ARG A 10 -18.34 -0.88 21.93
CA ARG A 10 -19.52 -1.45 22.59
C ARG A 10 -20.10 -2.66 21.86
N ALA A 11 -19.90 -2.75 20.55
CA ALA A 11 -20.38 -3.87 19.74
C ALA A 11 -19.51 -5.12 19.94
N PRO A 12 -20.06 -6.26 20.42
CA PRO A 12 -19.26 -7.44 20.75
C PRO A 12 -18.52 -8.05 19.55
N ASP A 13 -19.14 -8.04 18.35
CA ASP A 13 -18.53 -8.58 17.13
C ASP A 13 -17.37 -7.71 16.63
N ILE A 14 -17.58 -6.39 16.55
CA ILE A 14 -16.56 -5.43 16.11
C ILE A 14 -15.41 -5.41 17.11
N ARG A 15 -15.71 -5.41 18.41
CA ARG A 15 -14.70 -5.53 19.48
C ARG A 15 -13.88 -6.79 19.33
N ARG A 16 -14.50 -7.95 19.07
CA ARG A 16 -13.76 -9.22 18.87
C ARG A 16 -12.82 -9.13 17.67
N ARG A 17 -13.26 -8.53 16.57
CA ARG A 17 -12.41 -8.29 15.38
C ARG A 17 -11.23 -7.37 15.71
N ILE A 18 -11.47 -6.25 16.39
CA ILE A 18 -10.42 -5.32 16.82
C ILE A 18 -9.40 -6.03 17.74
N LEU A 19 -9.87 -6.83 18.70
CA LEU A 19 -8.98 -7.59 19.59
C LEU A 19 -8.15 -8.63 18.84
N ILE A 20 -8.70 -9.29 17.83
CA ILE A 20 -7.96 -10.20 16.95
C ILE A 20 -6.87 -9.43 16.19
N VAL A 21 -7.20 -8.26 15.61
CA VAL A 21 -6.21 -7.43 14.92
C VAL A 21 -5.10 -7.02 15.87
N LEU A 22 -5.43 -6.53 17.07
CA LEU A 22 -4.43 -6.15 18.08
C LEU A 22 -3.54 -7.33 18.50
N ALA A 23 -4.12 -8.52 18.73
CA ALA A 23 -3.36 -9.72 19.04
C ALA A 23 -2.39 -10.10 17.91
N LEU A 24 -2.83 -10.02 16.66
CA LEU A 24 -2.00 -10.29 15.48
C LEU A 24 -0.90 -9.24 15.27
N LEU A 25 -1.16 -7.97 15.60
CA LEU A 25 -0.14 -6.92 15.59
C LEU A 25 0.92 -7.13 16.69
N ILE A 26 0.54 -7.67 17.85
CA ILE A 26 1.50 -8.08 18.88
C ILE A 26 2.38 -9.21 18.36
N VAL A 27 1.81 -10.22 17.69
CA VAL A 27 2.58 -11.30 17.05
C VAL A 27 3.53 -10.75 15.99
N PHE A 28 3.06 -9.86 15.11
CA PHE A 28 3.91 -9.16 14.14
C PHE A 28 5.08 -8.44 14.84
N ARG A 29 4.82 -7.73 15.94
CA ARG A 29 5.87 -7.01 16.66
C ARG A 29 6.86 -7.95 17.35
N PHE A 30 6.39 -9.08 17.86
CA PHE A 30 7.25 -10.13 18.41
C PHE A 30 8.17 -10.69 17.31
N LEU A 31 7.62 -11.05 16.14
CA LEU A 31 8.42 -11.51 15.00
C LEU A 31 9.44 -10.46 14.52
N ALA A 32 9.10 -9.18 14.61
CA ALA A 32 10.01 -8.07 14.30
C ALA A 32 11.19 -7.96 15.29
N ALA A 33 11.04 -8.48 16.51
CA ALA A 33 12.04 -8.41 17.57
C ALA A 33 12.94 -9.65 17.64
N VAL A 34 12.54 -10.79 17.08
CA VAL A 34 13.35 -12.02 17.06
C VAL A 34 14.46 -11.88 16.00
N PRO A 35 15.74 -11.74 16.40
CA PRO A 35 16.84 -11.58 15.46
C PRO A 35 17.24 -12.94 14.84
N VAL A 36 17.67 -12.91 13.58
CA VAL A 36 18.30 -14.06 12.93
C VAL A 36 19.81 -14.02 13.23
N PRO A 37 20.44 -15.13 13.64
CA PRO A 37 21.87 -15.16 13.90
C PRO A 37 22.71 -14.98 12.61
N GLY A 38 23.88 -14.36 12.75
CA GLY A 38 24.89 -14.26 11.68
C GLY A 38 25.14 -12.87 11.08
N VAL A 39 24.60 -11.80 11.69
CA VAL A 39 24.81 -10.40 11.24
C VAL A 39 25.36 -9.52 12.37
N ASP A 40 26.34 -8.67 12.03
CA ASP A 40 26.82 -7.60 12.91
C ASP A 40 25.85 -6.41 12.87
N LYS A 41 25.23 -6.11 14.02
CA LYS A 41 24.26 -5.01 14.15
C LYS A 41 24.88 -3.62 13.94
N GLY A 42 26.16 -3.44 14.29
CA GLY A 42 26.86 -2.17 14.13
C GLY A 42 27.08 -1.83 12.66
N GLN A 43 27.57 -2.81 11.90
CA GLN A 43 27.78 -2.65 10.45
C GLN A 43 26.47 -2.57 9.69
N LEU A 44 25.44 -3.30 10.12
CA LEU A 44 24.11 -3.19 9.54
C LEU A 44 23.51 -1.80 9.73
N ALA A 45 23.66 -1.19 10.92
CA ALA A 45 23.20 0.17 11.17
C ALA A 45 23.90 1.18 10.25
N ALA A 46 25.23 1.09 10.12
CA ALA A 46 26.00 1.95 9.22
C ALA A 46 25.60 1.76 7.74
N PHE A 47 25.33 0.51 7.32
CA PHE A 47 24.86 0.21 5.97
C PHE A 47 23.48 0.83 5.68
N LEU A 48 22.56 0.79 6.66
CA LEU A 48 21.22 1.35 6.54
C LEU A 48 21.23 2.88 6.50
N GLU A 49 22.11 3.53 7.26
CA GLU A 49 22.29 4.99 7.23
C GLU A 49 22.82 5.47 5.87
N GLY A 50 23.73 4.71 5.25
CA GLY A 50 24.28 5.02 3.93
C GLY A 50 23.34 4.78 2.75
N ASN A 51 22.21 4.08 2.94
CA ASN A 51 21.33 3.67 1.86
C ASN A 51 19.85 4.05 2.12
N PRO A 52 19.38 5.20 1.58
CA PRO A 52 17.99 5.66 1.73
C PRO A 52 16.95 4.63 1.28
N LEU A 53 17.30 3.82 0.28
CA LEU A 53 16.50 2.70 -0.21
C LEU A 53 16.20 1.67 0.88
N PHE A 54 17.22 1.21 1.61
CA PHE A 54 17.05 0.23 2.67
C PHE A 54 16.36 0.83 3.90
N GLY A 55 16.50 2.15 4.12
CA GLY A 55 15.68 2.89 5.08
C GLY A 55 14.18 2.80 4.75
N LEU A 56 13.79 2.97 3.49
CA LEU A 56 12.39 2.82 3.06
C LEU A 56 11.87 1.38 3.22
N LEU A 57 12.69 0.39 2.87
CA LEU A 57 12.34 -1.02 3.07
C LEU A 57 12.18 -1.35 4.56
N ASN A 58 13.01 -0.76 5.43
CA ASN A 58 12.90 -0.90 6.88
C ASN A 58 11.62 -0.26 7.44
N LEU A 59 11.16 0.85 6.85
CA LEU A 59 9.87 1.46 7.19
C LEU A 59 8.70 0.50 6.91
N PHE A 60 8.71 -0.15 5.75
CA PHE A 60 7.67 -1.12 5.39
C PHE A 60 7.77 -2.44 6.16
N SER A 61 8.96 -2.83 6.62
CA SER A 61 9.13 -4.03 7.47
C SER A 61 8.90 -3.75 8.97
N GLY A 62 8.61 -2.49 9.37
CA GLY A 62 8.38 -2.12 10.76
C GLY A 62 9.63 -2.20 11.65
N GLY A 63 10.81 -1.94 11.09
CA GLY A 63 12.08 -2.04 11.82
C GLY A 63 12.69 -3.45 11.79
N GLY A 64 12.11 -4.38 11.01
CA GLY A 64 12.62 -5.73 10.89
C GLY A 64 14.00 -5.79 10.23
N LEU A 65 14.32 -4.81 9.38
CA LEU A 65 15.63 -4.74 8.72
C LEU A 65 16.70 -4.23 9.67
N SER A 66 16.41 -3.20 10.46
CA SER A 66 17.35 -2.64 11.46
C SER A 66 17.76 -3.63 12.54
N ASN A 67 16.91 -4.59 12.88
CA ASN A 67 17.22 -5.64 13.86
C ASN A 67 17.66 -6.96 13.22
N PHE A 68 17.72 -7.02 11.88
CA PHE A 68 17.87 -8.26 11.11
C PHE A 68 17.01 -9.40 11.65
N SER A 69 15.70 -9.15 11.74
CA SER A 69 14.75 -10.09 12.32
C SER A 69 14.27 -11.14 11.33
N VAL A 70 13.54 -12.13 11.83
CA VAL A 70 12.91 -13.18 11.02
C VAL A 70 12.07 -12.58 9.87
N ILE A 71 11.55 -11.37 10.06
CA ILE A 71 10.72 -10.65 9.10
C ILE A 71 11.48 -9.51 8.39
N ALA A 72 12.81 -9.58 8.26
CA ALA A 72 13.61 -8.49 7.69
C ALA A 72 13.15 -8.08 6.27
N LEU A 73 12.73 -9.03 5.43
CA LEU A 73 12.18 -8.76 4.10
C LEU A 73 10.78 -8.12 4.10
N GLY A 74 10.05 -8.23 5.21
CA GLY A 74 8.69 -7.74 5.38
C GLY A 74 7.70 -8.35 4.37
N LEU A 75 6.75 -7.51 3.93
CA LEU A 75 5.73 -7.85 2.93
C LEU A 75 6.20 -7.66 1.49
N ASN A 76 7.43 -7.21 1.25
CA ASN A 76 7.91 -6.86 -0.08
C ASN A 76 7.77 -7.98 -1.12
N PRO A 77 8.11 -9.26 -0.83
CA PRO A 77 7.92 -10.34 -1.78
C PRO A 77 6.46 -10.51 -2.21
N TYR A 78 5.53 -10.40 -1.26
CA TYR A 78 4.10 -10.51 -1.52
C TYR A 78 3.55 -9.30 -2.30
N ILE A 79 3.94 -8.08 -1.92
CA ILE A 79 3.55 -6.86 -2.62
C ILE A 79 3.98 -6.96 -4.09
N ASN A 80 5.23 -7.33 -4.35
CA ASN A 80 5.75 -7.51 -5.69
C ASN A 80 5.01 -8.62 -6.45
N ALA A 81 4.75 -9.76 -5.83
CA ALA A 81 3.97 -10.83 -6.44
C ALA A 81 2.54 -10.37 -6.81
N SER A 82 1.89 -9.61 -5.92
CA SER A 82 0.54 -9.08 -6.15
C SER A 82 0.50 -8.07 -7.29
N ILE A 83 1.55 -7.24 -7.43
CA ILE A 83 1.71 -6.30 -8.54
C ILE A 83 1.86 -7.06 -9.85
N ILE A 84 2.75 -8.05 -9.89
CA ILE A 84 2.95 -8.89 -11.08
C ILE A 84 1.63 -9.53 -11.50
N MET A 85 0.89 -10.11 -10.56
CA MET A 85 -0.41 -10.72 -10.85
C MET A 85 -1.47 -9.71 -11.31
N GLN A 86 -1.45 -8.47 -10.80
CA GLN A 86 -2.35 -7.40 -11.28
C GLN A 86 -2.01 -6.93 -12.69
N LEU A 87 -0.71 -6.78 -13.00
CA LEU A 87 -0.26 -6.44 -14.35
C LEU A 87 -0.59 -7.57 -15.34
N MET A 88 -0.38 -8.83 -14.94
CA MET A 88 -0.71 -10.00 -15.75
C MET A 88 -2.21 -10.11 -16.04
N GLN A 89 -3.10 -9.69 -15.14
CA GLN A 89 -4.55 -9.64 -15.40
C GLN A 89 -4.92 -8.67 -16.54
N GLY A 90 -4.11 -7.63 -16.79
CA GLY A 90 -4.33 -6.70 -17.89
C GLY A 90 -3.86 -7.25 -19.25
N VAL A 91 -2.85 -8.13 -19.24
CA VAL A 91 -2.21 -8.65 -20.46
C VAL A 91 -2.74 -10.03 -20.85
N VAL A 92 -3.08 -10.87 -19.86
CA VAL A 92 -3.46 -12.27 -20.07
C VAL A 92 -4.99 -12.42 -20.04
N PRO A 93 -5.64 -12.76 -21.16
CA PRO A 93 -7.11 -12.85 -21.24
C PRO A 93 -7.73 -13.87 -20.29
N SER A 94 -7.03 -14.98 -19.99
CA SER A 94 -7.53 -16.01 -19.07
C SER A 94 -7.60 -15.51 -17.63
N LEU A 95 -6.60 -14.75 -17.18
CA LEU A 95 -6.61 -14.11 -15.85
C LEU A 95 -7.65 -12.99 -15.79
N GLN A 96 -7.87 -12.27 -16.90
CA GLN A 96 -8.93 -11.27 -16.99
C GLN A 96 -10.33 -11.91 -16.89
N ALA A 97 -10.56 -13.04 -17.58
CA ALA A 97 -11.80 -13.79 -17.51
C ALA A 97 -12.04 -14.32 -16.09
N LEU A 98 -10.99 -14.88 -15.46
CA LEU A 98 -11.04 -15.34 -14.09
C LEU A 98 -11.41 -14.20 -13.13
N SER A 99 -10.86 -13.00 -13.29
CA SER A 99 -11.22 -11.82 -12.50
C SER A 99 -12.71 -11.44 -12.61
N ARG A 100 -13.38 -11.81 -13.71
CA ARG A 100 -14.83 -11.58 -13.93
C ARG A 100 -15.74 -12.65 -13.30
N GLU A 101 -15.19 -13.77 -12.83
CA GLU A 101 -15.97 -14.85 -12.19
C GLU A 101 -16.37 -14.52 -10.73
N GLY A 102 -16.15 -13.28 -10.28
CA GLY A 102 -16.54 -12.82 -8.95
C GLY A 102 -15.61 -13.30 -7.84
N GLU A 103 -16.16 -13.75 -6.72
CA GLU A 103 -15.37 -14.15 -5.54
C GLU A 103 -14.49 -15.36 -5.80
N TYR A 104 -14.99 -16.36 -6.54
CA TYR A 104 -14.22 -17.55 -6.90
C TYR A 104 -12.95 -17.19 -7.68
N GLY A 105 -13.11 -16.31 -8.66
CA GLY A 105 -12.03 -15.80 -9.49
C GLY A 105 -10.97 -15.05 -8.69
N ARG A 106 -11.42 -14.13 -7.81
CA ARG A 106 -10.53 -13.38 -6.91
C ARG A 106 -9.74 -14.32 -5.99
N ASN A 107 -10.37 -15.35 -5.43
CA ASN A 107 -9.71 -16.31 -4.57
C ASN A 107 -8.62 -17.11 -5.31
N LYS A 108 -8.87 -17.53 -6.56
CA LYS A 108 -7.84 -18.19 -7.39
C LYS A 108 -6.67 -17.26 -7.72
N ILE A 109 -6.93 -16.00 -8.03
CA ILE A 109 -5.87 -15.02 -8.30
C ILE A 109 -5.01 -14.81 -7.05
N THR A 110 -5.63 -14.74 -5.87
CA THR A 110 -4.92 -14.70 -4.59
C THR A 110 -4.08 -15.96 -4.38
N GLN A 111 -4.60 -17.14 -4.71
CA GLN A 111 -3.85 -18.40 -4.63
C GLN A 111 -2.59 -18.38 -5.54
N TYR A 112 -2.72 -17.92 -6.79
CA TYR A 112 -1.56 -17.75 -7.67
C TYR A 112 -0.56 -16.72 -7.13
N THR A 113 -1.05 -15.64 -6.54
CA THR A 113 -0.20 -14.63 -5.88
C THR A 113 0.60 -15.26 -4.73
N ARG A 114 -0.03 -16.12 -3.91
CA ARG A 114 0.66 -16.87 -2.84
C ARG A 114 1.75 -17.78 -3.39
N TYR A 115 1.44 -18.53 -4.46
CA TYR A 115 2.43 -19.41 -5.10
C TYR A 115 3.59 -18.65 -5.73
N LEU A 116 3.37 -17.45 -6.26
CA LEU A 116 4.42 -16.58 -6.78
C LEU A 116 5.25 -15.95 -5.66
N THR A 117 4.65 -15.70 -4.49
CA THR A 117 5.32 -15.07 -3.34
C THR A 117 6.45 -15.94 -2.78
N VAL A 118 6.27 -17.26 -2.72
CA VAL A 118 7.28 -18.19 -2.16
C VAL A 118 8.62 -18.15 -2.90
N PRO A 119 8.70 -18.40 -4.23
CA PRO A 119 9.96 -18.33 -4.96
C PRO A 119 10.53 -16.90 -4.98
N MET A 120 9.67 -15.88 -5.03
CA MET A 120 10.11 -14.48 -4.93
C MET A 120 10.79 -14.19 -3.58
N ALA A 121 10.23 -14.69 -2.47
CA ALA A 121 10.81 -14.53 -1.15
C ALA A 121 12.14 -15.28 -1.03
N MET A 122 12.26 -16.49 -1.60
CA MET A 122 13.53 -17.23 -1.63
C MET A 122 14.61 -16.49 -2.42
N LEU A 123 14.30 -16.04 -3.64
CA LEU A 123 15.22 -15.28 -4.48
C LEU A 123 15.63 -13.94 -3.83
N GLN A 124 14.67 -13.24 -3.23
CA GLN A 124 14.93 -11.96 -2.56
C GLN A 124 15.72 -12.15 -1.26
N SER A 125 15.50 -13.24 -0.52
CA SER A 125 16.31 -13.61 0.66
C SER A 125 17.76 -13.85 0.26
N TYR A 126 17.99 -14.65 -0.79
CA TYR A 126 19.33 -14.92 -1.30
C TYR A 126 20.03 -13.64 -1.76
N GLY A 127 19.37 -12.83 -2.60
CA GLY A 127 19.94 -11.57 -3.08
C GLY A 127 20.26 -10.59 -1.94
N PHE A 128 19.38 -10.51 -0.95
CA PHE A 128 19.61 -9.65 0.21
C PHE A 128 20.81 -10.11 1.05
N LEU A 129 20.97 -11.41 1.31
CA LEU A 129 22.14 -11.95 2.01
C LEU A 129 23.43 -11.76 1.19
N ALA A 130 23.39 -11.97 -0.12
CA ALA A 130 24.54 -11.74 -1.00
C ALA A 130 25.00 -10.28 -0.94
N LEU A 131 24.06 -9.34 -0.89
CA LEU A 131 24.35 -7.92 -0.75
C LEU A 131 25.01 -7.62 0.60
N LEU A 132 24.46 -8.13 1.71
CA LEU A 132 25.06 -7.95 3.03
C LEU A 132 26.48 -8.54 3.10
N ASN A 133 26.72 -9.66 2.41
CA ASN A 133 28.06 -10.25 2.32
C ASN A 133 29.03 -9.34 1.57
N SER A 134 28.61 -8.77 0.44
CA SER A 134 29.45 -7.85 -0.36
C SER A 134 29.87 -6.60 0.40
N GLN A 135 29.12 -6.25 1.46
CA GLN A 135 29.36 -5.10 2.33
C GLN A 135 30.02 -5.49 3.66
N ASN A 136 30.47 -6.73 3.82
CA ASN A 136 31.09 -7.29 5.03
C ASN A 136 30.20 -7.24 6.30
N VAL A 137 28.88 -7.11 6.13
CA VAL A 137 27.92 -7.02 7.25
C VAL A 137 27.63 -8.39 7.89
N LEU A 138 27.84 -9.47 7.12
CA LEU A 138 27.72 -10.85 7.60
C LEU A 138 29.01 -11.27 8.31
N THR A 139 28.88 -11.85 9.51
CA THR A 139 30.02 -12.35 10.29
C THR A 139 30.46 -13.76 9.91
N GLY A 140 29.68 -14.46 9.08
CA GLY A 140 29.93 -15.84 8.62
C GLY A 140 30.32 -15.92 7.15
N THR A 141 30.77 -17.09 6.69
CA THR A 141 31.10 -17.35 5.28
C THR A 141 29.83 -17.47 4.44
N PHE A 142 29.67 -16.62 3.44
CA PHE A 142 28.59 -16.72 2.46
C PHE A 142 28.95 -17.73 1.35
N ASP A 143 28.52 -18.98 1.55
CA ASP A 143 28.53 -20.01 0.51
C ASP A 143 27.13 -20.66 0.44
N LEU A 144 26.65 -21.02 -0.76
CA LEU A 144 25.41 -21.79 -0.93
C LEU A 144 25.51 -23.17 -0.29
N ALA A 145 26.73 -23.70 -0.14
CA ALA A 145 26.99 -24.95 0.57
C ALA A 145 27.00 -24.80 2.10
N SER A 146 27.06 -23.57 2.62
CA SER A 146 27.07 -23.34 4.07
C SER A 146 25.67 -23.50 4.67
N PHE A 147 25.58 -24.32 5.72
CA PHE A 147 24.33 -24.56 6.46
C PHE A 147 23.73 -23.28 7.04
N ASP A 148 24.57 -22.31 7.42
CA ASP A 148 24.15 -21.02 7.95
C ASP A 148 23.38 -20.18 6.91
N THR A 149 23.90 -20.07 5.67
CA THR A 149 23.24 -19.33 4.58
C THR A 149 21.89 -19.95 4.24
N LEU A 150 21.81 -21.28 4.14
CA LEU A 150 20.56 -21.99 3.86
C LEU A 150 19.54 -21.78 4.98
N THR A 151 19.97 -21.83 6.24
CA THR A 151 19.11 -21.59 7.40
C THR A 151 18.60 -20.14 7.43
N GLN A 152 19.46 -19.17 7.09
CA GLN A 152 19.06 -17.76 6.97
C GLN A 152 18.03 -17.54 5.85
N ILE A 153 18.26 -18.12 4.65
CA ILE A 153 17.31 -18.03 3.53
C ILE A 153 15.96 -18.65 3.93
N ALA A 154 15.98 -19.83 4.54
CA ALA A 154 14.77 -20.50 4.99
C ALA A 154 14.05 -19.67 6.05
N THR A 155 14.76 -19.08 7.00
CA THR A 155 14.19 -18.25 8.07
C THR A 155 13.56 -16.97 7.53
N LEU A 156 14.25 -16.23 6.65
CA LEU A 156 13.75 -15.01 6.03
C LEU A 156 12.54 -15.28 5.13
N THR A 157 12.59 -16.38 4.37
CA THR A 157 11.47 -16.82 3.53
C THR A 157 10.27 -17.21 4.39
N ALA A 158 10.47 -18.04 5.42
CA ALA A 158 9.42 -18.46 6.33
C ALA A 158 8.82 -17.26 7.08
N GLY A 159 9.64 -16.30 7.50
CA GLY A 159 9.19 -15.07 8.14
C GLY A 159 8.30 -14.21 7.23
N SER A 160 8.69 -14.01 5.96
CA SER A 160 7.86 -13.27 5.01
C SER A 160 6.53 -13.98 4.72
N ILE A 161 6.54 -15.31 4.58
CA ILE A 161 5.32 -16.12 4.40
C ILE A 161 4.42 -16.06 5.64
N ALA A 162 5.00 -16.17 6.84
CA ALA A 162 4.27 -16.07 8.09
C ALA A 162 3.60 -14.70 8.23
N LEU A 163 4.29 -13.64 7.82
CA LEU A 163 3.78 -12.27 7.90
C LEU A 163 2.69 -12.01 6.85
N MET A 164 2.83 -12.55 5.63
CA MET A 164 1.74 -12.62 4.65
C MET A 164 0.51 -13.32 5.24
N TRP A 165 0.70 -14.49 5.86
CA TRP A 165 -0.39 -15.24 6.48
C TRP A 165 -1.09 -14.45 7.59
N VAL A 166 -0.33 -13.73 8.43
CA VAL A 166 -0.89 -12.81 9.44
C VAL A 166 -1.71 -11.70 8.78
N GLY A 167 -1.23 -11.13 7.68
CA GLY A 167 -1.96 -10.08 6.93
C GLY A 167 -3.27 -10.58 6.33
N GLU A 168 -3.29 -11.80 5.80
CA GLU A 168 -4.52 -12.42 5.29
C GLU A 168 -5.49 -12.76 6.43
N LEU A 169 -4.98 -13.23 7.57
CA LEU A 169 -5.80 -13.51 8.75
C LEU A 169 -6.46 -12.24 9.32
N ILE A 170 -5.75 -11.11 9.29
CA ILE A 170 -6.32 -9.78 9.62
C ILE A 170 -7.42 -9.40 8.62
N THR A 171 -7.24 -9.71 7.34
CA THR A 171 -8.25 -9.40 6.30
C THR A 171 -9.51 -10.26 6.45
N GLU A 172 -9.36 -11.54 6.77
CA GLU A 172 -10.48 -12.48 6.93
C GLU A 172 -11.24 -12.30 8.25
N ARG A 173 -10.52 -12.10 9.36
CA ARG A 173 -11.11 -12.09 10.72
C ARG A 173 -11.16 -10.69 11.36
N GLY A 174 -10.47 -9.72 10.78
CA GLY A 174 -10.34 -8.37 11.32
C GLY A 174 -11.23 -7.36 10.60
N ILE A 175 -10.71 -6.13 10.51
CA ILE A 175 -11.36 -4.99 9.86
C ILE A 175 -10.30 -4.33 8.98
N GLY A 176 -10.63 -4.00 7.73
CA GLY A 176 -9.66 -3.42 6.81
C GLY A 176 -8.95 -4.44 5.93
N ASN A 177 -8.00 -3.92 5.14
CA ASN A 177 -7.02 -4.73 4.44
C ASN A 177 -5.83 -4.98 5.37
N GLY A 178 -5.58 -6.24 5.72
CA GLY A 178 -4.57 -6.60 6.71
C GLY A 178 -3.14 -6.32 6.30
N ILE A 179 -2.83 -6.39 5.00
CA ILE A 179 -1.50 -6.05 4.47
C ILE A 179 -1.24 -4.56 4.70
N SER A 180 -2.20 -3.71 4.34
CA SER A 180 -2.11 -2.27 4.58
C SER A 180 -2.01 -1.93 6.07
N PHE A 181 -2.70 -2.68 6.92
CA PHE A 181 -2.63 -2.54 8.37
C PHE A 181 -1.26 -2.89 8.96
N ILE A 182 -0.61 -3.93 8.44
CA ILE A 182 0.75 -4.30 8.88
C ILE A 182 1.75 -3.22 8.47
N ILE A 183 1.64 -2.67 7.25
CA ILE A 183 2.50 -1.56 6.80
C ILE A 183 2.27 -0.32 7.70
N PHE A 184 1.00 0.01 7.98
CA PHE A 184 0.64 1.08 8.91
C PHE A 184 1.26 0.86 10.29
N ALA A 185 1.12 -0.34 10.86
CA ALA A 185 1.69 -0.67 12.16
C ALA A 185 3.22 -0.58 12.15
N GLY A 186 3.86 -1.00 11.05
CA GLY A 186 5.29 -0.87 10.84
C GLY A 186 5.76 0.57 10.88
N ILE A 187 5.12 1.47 10.12
CA ILE A 187 5.45 2.90 10.09
C ILE A 187 5.23 3.54 11.46
N VAL A 188 4.07 3.32 12.07
CA VAL A 188 3.71 3.92 13.37
C VAL A 188 4.65 3.43 14.48
N SER A 189 5.16 2.20 14.39
CA SER A 189 6.10 1.65 15.38
C SER A 189 7.46 2.37 15.42
N GLN A 190 7.80 3.15 14.40
CA GLN A 190 9.03 3.96 14.37
C GLN A 190 8.85 5.38 14.92
N ALA A 191 7.60 5.82 15.13
CA ALA A 191 7.32 7.12 15.71
C ALA A 191 7.94 7.29 17.11
N PRO A 192 7.90 6.30 18.03
CA PRO A 192 8.56 6.43 19.34
C PRO A 192 10.08 6.63 19.26
N SER A 193 10.78 5.97 18.33
CA SER A 193 12.21 6.20 18.12
C SER A 193 12.49 7.60 17.58
N ALA A 194 11.70 8.07 16.62
CA ALA A 194 11.83 9.43 16.09
C ALA A 194 11.61 10.50 17.17
N ILE A 195 10.62 10.31 18.04
CA ILE A 195 10.37 11.20 19.19
C ILE A 195 11.55 11.20 20.16
N ARG A 196 12.15 10.04 20.47
CA ARG A 196 13.33 9.97 21.35
C ARG A 196 14.54 10.71 20.76
N THR A 197 14.80 10.54 19.46
CA THR A 197 15.86 11.29 18.76
C THR A 197 15.60 12.79 18.79
N PHE A 198 14.35 13.21 18.62
CA PHE A 198 13.95 14.61 18.70
C PHE A 198 14.15 15.20 20.12
N VAL A 199 13.76 14.46 21.16
CA VAL A 199 13.94 14.90 22.56
C VAL A 199 15.42 15.03 22.92
N ALA A 200 16.28 14.19 22.35
CA ALA A 200 17.73 14.25 22.57
C ALA A 200 18.40 15.48 21.92
N ASN A 201 17.86 16.00 20.80
CA ASN A 201 18.33 17.21 20.12
C ASN A 201 17.14 18.12 19.78
N PRO A 202 16.63 18.91 20.74
CA PRO A 202 15.40 19.67 20.57
C PRO A 202 15.61 20.88 19.64
N ASN A 203 15.36 20.69 18.34
CA ASN A 203 15.17 21.81 17.41
C ASN A 203 13.67 22.17 17.35
N ILE A 204 13.25 23.02 18.28
CA ILE A 204 11.83 23.42 18.45
C ILE A 204 11.28 24.08 17.18
N ALA A 205 12.08 24.87 16.48
CA ALA A 205 11.66 25.54 15.24
C ALA A 205 11.36 24.53 14.12
N SER A 206 12.23 23.55 13.92
CA SER A 206 12.04 22.50 12.92
C SER A 206 10.85 21.59 13.25
N PHE A 207 10.60 21.31 14.54
CA PHE A 207 9.46 20.48 14.96
C PHE A 207 8.11 21.18 14.76
N VAL A 208 8.02 22.46 15.11
CA VAL A 208 6.81 23.25 14.88
C VAL A 208 6.55 23.39 13.38
N ALA A 209 7.58 23.68 12.58
CA ALA A 209 7.48 23.73 11.13
C ALA A 209 7.01 22.39 10.54
N PHE A 210 7.62 21.27 10.96
CA PHE A 210 7.22 19.93 10.54
C PHE A 210 5.78 19.60 10.95
N GLY A 211 5.39 19.91 12.19
CA GLY A 211 4.04 19.64 12.70
C GLY A 211 2.97 20.39 11.91
N VAL A 212 3.20 21.67 11.60
CA VAL A 212 2.28 22.47 10.78
C VAL A 212 2.16 21.91 9.36
N VAL A 213 3.29 21.57 8.73
CA VAL A 213 3.30 20.99 7.38
C VAL A 213 2.62 19.61 7.37
N ALA A 214 2.87 18.77 8.37
CA ALA A 214 2.25 17.46 8.48
C ALA A 214 0.73 17.55 8.66
N ILE A 215 0.25 18.44 9.53
CA ILE A 215 -1.20 18.67 9.73
C ILE A 215 -1.84 19.19 8.45
N ALA A 216 -1.20 20.16 7.78
CA ALA A 216 -1.69 20.68 6.51
C ALA A 216 -1.76 19.58 5.44
N ALA A 217 -0.71 18.75 5.33
CA ALA A 217 -0.68 17.61 4.42
C ALA A 217 -1.81 16.61 4.73
N VAL A 218 -2.00 16.24 6.00
CA VAL A 218 -3.08 15.33 6.42
C VAL A 218 -4.46 15.91 6.06
N ALA A 219 -4.72 17.19 6.36
CA ALA A 219 -5.99 17.82 6.05
C ALA A 219 -6.28 17.84 4.55
N VAL A 220 -5.26 18.16 3.74
CA VAL A 220 -5.35 18.16 2.27
C VAL A 220 -5.59 16.75 1.72
N ILE A 221 -4.91 15.74 2.26
CA ILE A 221 -5.12 14.32 1.89
C ILE A 221 -6.56 13.89 2.19
N ILE A 222 -7.06 14.15 3.40
CA ILE A 222 -8.41 13.78 3.82
C ILE A 222 -9.45 14.48 2.91
N TYR A 223 -9.29 15.78 2.66
CA TYR A 223 -10.22 16.55 1.84
C TYR A 223 -10.39 15.97 0.44
N ILE A 224 -9.28 15.61 -0.23
CA ILE A 224 -9.35 15.02 -1.58
C ILE A 224 -9.86 13.58 -1.53
N GLN A 225 -9.47 12.79 -0.52
CA GLN A 225 -9.86 11.38 -0.41
C GLN A 225 -11.33 11.20 -0.02
N GLU A 226 -11.95 12.19 0.62
CA GLU A 226 -13.40 12.27 0.84
C GLU A 226 -14.16 12.91 -0.32
N GLY A 227 -13.44 13.62 -1.20
CA GLY A 227 -13.99 14.17 -2.43
C GLY A 227 -14.71 13.10 -3.26
N GLN A 228 -15.97 13.33 -3.57
CA GLN A 228 -16.78 12.47 -4.44
C GLN A 228 -17.64 13.29 -5.38
N ARG A 229 -17.65 12.88 -6.66
CA ARG A 229 -18.62 13.35 -7.64
C ARG A 229 -19.89 12.53 -7.51
N ARG A 230 -20.98 13.18 -7.12
CA ARG A 230 -22.31 12.56 -7.05
C ARG A 230 -22.99 12.65 -8.42
N ILE A 231 -23.22 11.51 -9.08
CA ILE A 231 -23.98 11.44 -10.32
C ILE A 231 -25.43 11.09 -9.97
N PRO A 232 -26.43 11.93 -10.29
CA PRO A 232 -27.82 11.62 -9.99
C PRO A 232 -28.29 10.40 -10.81
N ILE A 233 -28.97 9.48 -10.15
CA ILE A 233 -29.64 8.33 -10.75
C ILE A 233 -31.12 8.41 -10.39
N GLN A 234 -31.95 8.02 -11.33
CA GLN A 234 -33.36 7.75 -11.10
C GLN A 234 -33.63 6.27 -11.33
N TYR A 235 -34.32 5.64 -10.39
CA TYR A 235 -34.89 4.31 -10.62
C TYR A 235 -36.23 4.47 -11.30
N ALA A 236 -36.52 3.62 -12.28
CA ALA A 236 -37.82 3.58 -12.92
C ALA A 236 -38.90 3.28 -11.86
N SER A 237 -39.95 4.09 -11.84
CA SER A 237 -41.12 3.85 -10.99
C SER A 237 -41.74 2.51 -11.35
N ARG A 238 -41.93 1.63 -10.37
CA ARG A 238 -42.64 0.36 -10.57
C ARG A 238 -44.11 0.58 -10.26
N VAL A 239 -44.98 0.24 -11.22
CA VAL A 239 -46.42 0.17 -10.97
C VAL A 239 -46.72 -1.20 -10.39
N ARG A 240 -47.27 -1.26 -9.17
CA ARG A 240 -47.73 -2.50 -8.55
C ARG A 240 -49.20 -2.33 -8.18
N GLY A 241 -50.10 -2.93 -8.95
CA GLY A 241 -51.55 -2.72 -8.83
C GLY A 241 -51.97 -1.31 -9.28
N ARG A 242 -52.81 -0.63 -8.49
CA ARG A 242 -53.27 0.76 -8.78
C ARG A 242 -52.36 1.86 -8.21
N ARG A 243 -51.26 1.50 -7.54
CA ARG A 243 -50.33 2.48 -6.94
C ARG A 243 -48.99 2.49 -7.69
N MET A 244 -48.61 3.67 -8.16
CA MET A 244 -47.29 3.95 -8.73
C MET A 244 -46.31 4.17 -7.57
N TYR A 245 -45.36 3.27 -7.38
CA TYR A 245 -44.23 3.54 -6.49
C TYR A 245 -43.26 4.43 -7.26
N GLN A 246 -43.21 5.71 -6.88
CA GLN A 246 -42.27 6.65 -7.47
C GLN A 246 -40.85 6.20 -7.13
N GLY A 247 -40.03 5.97 -8.16
CA GLY A 247 -38.63 5.66 -7.95
C GLY A 247 -37.94 6.85 -7.30
N GLY A 248 -37.27 6.62 -6.18
CA GLY A 248 -36.51 7.66 -5.49
C GLY A 248 -35.36 8.17 -6.37
N GLN A 249 -35.05 9.47 -6.24
CA GLN A 249 -33.80 10.01 -6.75
C GLN A 249 -32.67 9.60 -5.81
N THR A 250 -31.63 8.99 -6.35
CA THR A 250 -30.41 8.65 -5.63
C THR A 250 -29.20 9.19 -6.38
N PHE A 251 -28.00 8.91 -5.90
CA PHE A 251 -26.78 9.25 -6.63
C PHE A 251 -25.78 8.09 -6.60
N LEU A 252 -25.02 7.95 -7.68
CA LEU A 252 -23.81 7.14 -7.73
C LEU A 252 -22.63 7.98 -7.22
N PRO A 253 -22.01 7.63 -6.09
CA PRO A 253 -20.80 8.30 -5.64
C PRO A 253 -19.59 7.80 -6.42
N LEU A 254 -18.96 8.67 -7.21
CA LEU A 254 -17.64 8.40 -7.80
C LEU A 254 -16.59 9.17 -7.00
N ARG A 255 -15.72 8.46 -6.28
CA ARG A 255 -14.64 9.08 -5.49
C ARG A 255 -13.60 9.73 -6.40
N VAL A 256 -13.01 10.83 -5.95
CA VAL A 256 -11.91 11.51 -6.66
C VAL A 256 -10.69 10.61 -6.75
N ASN A 257 -10.36 9.97 -5.63
CA ASN A 257 -9.36 8.90 -5.60
C ASN A 257 -10.05 7.55 -5.40
N GLN A 258 -10.31 6.83 -6.50
CA GLN A 258 -10.81 5.45 -6.43
C GLN A 258 -9.69 4.45 -6.09
N ALA A 259 -8.45 4.81 -6.39
CA ALA A 259 -7.30 3.91 -6.34
C ALA A 259 -6.68 3.78 -4.94
N GLY A 260 -7.01 4.69 -4.03
CA GLY A 260 -6.43 4.72 -2.69
C GLY A 260 -4.93 5.00 -2.74
N VAL A 261 -4.14 4.22 -1.99
CA VAL A 261 -2.67 4.36 -1.89
C VAL A 261 -1.93 3.38 -2.80
N ILE A 262 -2.63 2.37 -3.32
CA ILE A 262 -2.02 1.27 -4.06
C ILE A 262 -1.15 1.77 -5.24
N PRO A 263 -1.56 2.77 -6.04
CA PRO A 263 -0.71 3.32 -7.10
C PRO A 263 0.65 3.86 -6.63
N ILE A 264 0.68 4.48 -5.44
CA ILE A 264 1.90 5.03 -4.85
C ILE A 264 2.86 3.91 -4.51
N ILE A 265 2.35 2.84 -3.90
CA ILE A 265 3.12 1.63 -3.57
C ILE A 265 3.68 1.01 -4.85
N PHE A 266 2.88 0.95 -5.91
CA PHE A 266 3.30 0.36 -7.19
C PHE A 266 4.41 1.18 -7.86
N ALA A 267 4.28 2.50 -7.85
CA ALA A 267 5.30 3.40 -8.35
C ALA A 267 6.63 3.24 -7.57
N VAL A 268 6.57 3.16 -6.23
CA VAL A 268 7.76 2.90 -5.40
C VAL A 268 8.37 1.53 -5.73
N SER A 269 7.57 0.46 -5.74
CA SER A 269 8.06 -0.90 -6.02
C SER A 269 8.75 -1.02 -7.37
N ILE A 270 8.23 -0.37 -8.42
CA ILE A 270 8.82 -0.41 -9.76
C ILE A 270 10.10 0.42 -9.85
N LEU A 271 10.20 1.54 -9.13
CA LEU A 271 11.47 2.27 -9.04
C LEU A 271 12.51 1.49 -8.23
N LEU A 272 12.05 0.79 -7.21
CA LEU A 272 12.88 0.05 -6.28
C LEU A 272 13.45 -1.24 -6.90
N PHE A 273 12.70 -1.87 -7.79
CA PHE A 273 13.09 -3.16 -8.38
C PHE A 273 14.39 -3.10 -9.19
N PRO A 274 14.59 -2.18 -10.15
CA PRO A 274 15.86 -2.02 -10.86
C PRO A 274 17.02 -1.67 -9.94
N THR A 275 16.81 -0.77 -8.96
CA THR A 275 17.85 -0.42 -7.99
C THR A 275 18.26 -1.58 -7.12
N GLN A 276 17.30 -2.41 -6.71
CA GLN A 276 17.55 -3.57 -5.88
C GLN A 276 18.30 -4.65 -6.66
N LEU A 277 17.96 -4.87 -7.92
CA LEU A 277 18.72 -5.79 -8.76
C LEU A 277 20.12 -5.25 -9.04
N ALA A 278 20.24 -3.97 -9.38
CA ALA A 278 21.53 -3.35 -9.66
C ALA A 278 22.45 -3.37 -8.43
N SER A 279 21.92 -3.15 -7.22
CA SER A 279 22.73 -3.16 -6.00
C SER A 279 23.44 -4.51 -5.79
N TYR A 280 22.81 -5.64 -6.17
CA TYR A 280 23.44 -6.96 -6.12
C TYR A 280 24.64 -7.13 -7.06
N PHE A 281 24.66 -6.41 -8.17
CA PHE A 281 25.73 -6.50 -9.17
C PHE A 281 26.83 -5.43 -8.99
N THR A 282 26.72 -4.54 -8.00
CA THR A 282 27.72 -3.50 -7.74
C THR A 282 29.08 -4.04 -7.32
N GLY A 283 29.12 -5.22 -6.68
CA GLY A 283 30.35 -5.93 -6.29
C GLY A 283 30.81 -7.00 -7.29
N SER A 284 30.28 -7.01 -8.51
CA SER A 284 30.67 -8.00 -9.53
C SER A 284 32.14 -7.82 -9.96
N GLN A 285 32.86 -8.93 -10.18
CA GLN A 285 34.24 -8.91 -10.67
C GLN A 285 34.35 -8.43 -12.14
N VAL A 286 33.24 -8.37 -12.87
CA VAL A 286 33.20 -7.84 -14.24
C VAL A 286 32.94 -6.33 -14.21
N GLU A 287 33.95 -5.53 -14.59
CA GLU A 287 33.92 -4.07 -14.48
C GLU A 287 32.78 -3.41 -15.28
N ILE A 288 32.41 -3.98 -16.43
CA ILE A 288 31.27 -3.50 -17.26
C ILE A 288 29.94 -3.69 -16.50
N VAL A 289 29.77 -4.81 -15.81
CA VAL A 289 28.55 -5.10 -15.04
C VAL A 289 28.50 -4.24 -13.78
N ALA A 290 29.63 -4.08 -13.09
CA ALA A 290 29.73 -3.26 -11.89
C ALA A 290 29.55 -1.75 -12.18
N SER A 291 30.04 -1.26 -13.32
CA SER A 291 29.84 0.14 -13.74
C SER A 291 28.41 0.41 -14.19
N ALA A 292 27.79 -0.50 -14.95
CA ALA A 292 26.38 -0.41 -15.30
C ALA A 292 25.47 -0.45 -14.06
N ALA A 293 25.75 -1.36 -13.11
CA ALA A 293 25.05 -1.45 -11.84
C ALA A 293 25.15 -0.17 -11.01
N ARG A 294 26.37 0.39 -10.86
CA ARG A 294 26.58 1.68 -10.18
C ARG A 294 25.87 2.83 -10.88
N GLY A 295 25.86 2.83 -12.23
CA GLY A 295 25.12 3.81 -13.03
C GLY A 295 23.61 3.78 -12.76
N ILE A 296 23.01 2.58 -12.70
CA ILE A 296 21.59 2.41 -12.39
C ILE A 296 21.28 2.87 -10.95
N VAL A 297 22.08 2.48 -9.96
CA VAL A 297 21.88 2.90 -8.57
C VAL A 297 22.00 4.42 -8.42
N ALA A 298 22.98 5.05 -9.08
CA ALA A 298 23.15 6.49 -9.07
C ALA A 298 21.98 7.23 -9.76
N PHE A 299 21.48 6.68 -10.88
CA PHE A 299 20.37 7.26 -11.64
C PHE A 299 19.07 7.30 -10.84
N PHE A 300 18.79 6.23 -10.09
CA PHE A 300 17.58 6.08 -9.28
C PHE A 300 17.78 6.51 -7.81
N ASN A 301 18.75 7.38 -7.54
CA ASN A 301 18.92 7.93 -6.20
C ASN A 301 17.66 8.74 -5.79
N PRO A 302 17.03 8.45 -4.62
CA PRO A 302 15.85 9.17 -4.15
C PRO A 302 15.99 10.69 -4.01
N ASN A 303 17.23 11.18 -3.87
CA ASN A 303 17.53 12.61 -3.77
C ASN A 303 17.71 13.30 -5.14
N SER A 304 17.71 12.54 -6.24
CA SER A 304 17.83 13.10 -7.59
C SER A 304 16.50 13.71 -8.04
N ILE A 305 16.58 14.90 -8.66
CA ILE A 305 15.42 15.54 -9.31
C ILE A 305 14.82 14.62 -10.38
N LEU A 306 15.66 13.83 -11.06
CA LEU A 306 15.22 12.90 -12.08
C LEU A 306 14.36 11.78 -11.46
N TYR A 307 14.77 11.22 -10.32
CA TYR A 307 13.98 10.22 -9.58
C TYR A 307 12.61 10.79 -9.19
N ILE A 308 12.58 12.01 -8.66
CA ILE A 308 11.37 12.75 -8.28
C ILE A 308 10.41 12.90 -9.48
N VAL A 309 10.94 13.28 -10.65
CA VAL A 309 10.15 13.46 -11.88
C VAL A 309 9.61 12.12 -12.41
N ILE A 310 10.44 11.07 -12.45
CA ILE A 310 9.96 9.73 -12.84
C ILE A 310 8.89 9.26 -11.84
N TYR A 311 9.13 9.43 -10.54
CA TYR A 311 8.18 9.03 -9.50
C TYR A 311 6.84 9.75 -9.62
N PHE A 312 6.85 11.04 -9.97
CA PHE A 312 5.66 11.82 -10.28
C PHE A 312 4.84 11.19 -11.43
N PHE A 313 5.47 11.00 -12.59
CA PHE A 313 4.80 10.47 -13.78
C PHE A 313 4.35 9.02 -13.59
N LEU A 314 5.16 8.22 -12.90
CA LEU A 314 4.85 6.83 -12.61
C LEU A 314 3.66 6.72 -11.66
N THR A 315 3.60 7.56 -10.62
CA THR A 315 2.44 7.63 -9.70
C THR A 315 1.17 8.06 -10.45
N MET A 316 1.28 9.06 -11.32
CA MET A 316 0.15 9.52 -12.15
C MET A 316 -0.33 8.40 -13.10
N GLY A 317 0.60 7.73 -13.79
CA GLY A 317 0.32 6.62 -14.70
C GLY A 317 -0.33 5.42 -13.99
N PHE A 318 0.20 5.02 -12.83
CA PHE A 318 -0.39 3.93 -12.05
C PHE A 318 -1.76 4.27 -11.48
N THR A 319 -2.01 5.53 -11.14
CA THR A 319 -3.34 5.94 -10.68
C THR A 319 -4.37 5.77 -11.80
N TYR A 320 -4.01 6.13 -13.03
CA TYR A 320 -4.84 5.90 -14.22
C TYR A 320 -5.04 4.42 -14.50
N PHE A 321 -3.95 3.66 -14.53
CA PHE A 321 -3.98 2.23 -14.78
C PHE A 321 -4.86 1.50 -13.76
N TYR A 322 -4.65 1.75 -12.47
CA TYR A 322 -5.42 1.12 -11.39
C TYR A 322 -6.89 1.53 -11.41
N THR A 323 -7.20 2.81 -11.67
CA THR A 323 -8.60 3.26 -11.76
C THR A 323 -9.31 2.61 -12.96
N ALA A 324 -8.65 2.48 -14.11
CA ALA A 324 -9.21 1.80 -15.28
C ALA A 324 -9.45 0.31 -15.05
N PHE A 325 -8.62 -0.33 -14.22
CA PHE A 325 -8.78 -1.74 -13.87
C PHE A 325 -9.91 -1.98 -12.85
N THR A 326 -10.04 -1.09 -11.86
CA THR A 326 -11.02 -1.24 -10.78
C THR A 326 -12.41 -0.74 -11.15
N PHE A 327 -12.50 0.38 -11.87
CA PHE A 327 -13.77 0.94 -12.30
C PHE A 327 -14.03 0.60 -13.75
N LYS A 328 -15.00 -0.30 -13.96
CA LYS A 328 -15.46 -0.73 -15.28
C LYS A 328 -16.78 -0.02 -15.65
N PRO A 329 -16.76 1.01 -16.51
CA PRO A 329 -17.96 1.77 -16.86
C PRO A 329 -19.02 0.93 -17.57
N ASP A 330 -18.60 -0.09 -18.32
CA ASP A 330 -19.43 -1.05 -19.03
C ASP A 330 -20.25 -1.91 -18.05
N GLU A 331 -19.57 -2.54 -17.09
CA GLU A 331 -20.22 -3.38 -16.07
C GLU A 331 -21.15 -2.53 -15.18
N THR A 332 -20.72 -1.32 -14.81
CA THR A 332 -21.52 -0.40 -13.97
C THR A 332 -22.78 0.09 -14.70
N ALA A 333 -22.67 0.44 -15.98
CA ALA A 333 -23.81 0.84 -16.79
C ALA A 333 -24.81 -0.32 -16.99
N GLU A 334 -24.30 -1.53 -17.19
CA GLU A 334 -25.12 -2.73 -17.32
C GLU A 334 -25.84 -3.09 -16.02
N GLN A 335 -25.15 -3.00 -14.88
CA GLN A 335 -25.76 -3.17 -13.55
C GLN A 335 -26.84 -2.11 -13.29
N LEU A 336 -26.57 -0.85 -13.64
CA LEU A 336 -27.56 0.23 -13.51
C LEU A 336 -28.81 -0.08 -14.32
N ARG A 337 -28.65 -0.52 -15.57
CA ARG A 337 -29.73 -0.94 -16.46
C ARG A 337 -30.51 -2.13 -15.89
N LYS A 338 -29.83 -3.19 -15.44
CA LYS A 338 -30.45 -4.39 -14.85
C LYS A 338 -31.25 -4.07 -13.58
N ASN A 339 -30.78 -3.11 -12.78
CA ASN A 339 -31.47 -2.64 -11.58
C ASN A 339 -32.62 -1.65 -11.88
N GLY A 340 -32.90 -1.35 -13.16
CA GLY A 340 -33.93 -0.38 -13.56
C GLY A 340 -33.56 1.07 -13.25
N GLY A 341 -32.28 1.35 -12.99
CA GLY A 341 -31.74 2.70 -12.82
C GLY A 341 -31.32 3.31 -14.15
N PHE A 342 -31.41 4.63 -14.25
CA PHE A 342 -30.87 5.40 -15.37
C PHE A 342 -30.39 6.77 -14.92
N ILE A 343 -29.47 7.35 -15.69
CA ILE A 343 -29.00 8.71 -15.47
C ILE A 343 -29.94 9.66 -16.22
N PRO A 344 -30.56 10.66 -15.55
CA PRO A 344 -31.45 11.61 -16.21
C PRO A 344 -30.77 12.28 -17.40
N GLY A 345 -31.44 12.27 -18.57
CA GLY A 345 -30.92 12.84 -19.81
C GLY A 345 -29.99 11.93 -20.63
N ILE A 346 -29.69 10.70 -20.17
CA ILE A 346 -28.83 9.76 -20.90
C ILE A 346 -29.54 8.43 -21.08
N ARG A 347 -29.63 7.95 -22.33
CA ARG A 347 -30.26 6.66 -22.64
C ARG A 347 -29.47 5.50 -22.00
N PRO A 348 -30.13 4.54 -21.31
CA PRO A 348 -29.48 3.37 -20.73
C PRO A 348 -28.72 2.54 -21.77
N GLY A 349 -27.54 2.03 -21.40
CA GLY A 349 -26.68 1.20 -22.25
C GLY A 349 -25.36 1.90 -22.60
N ARG A 350 -24.93 1.80 -23.87
CA ARG A 350 -23.66 2.38 -24.36
C ARG A 350 -23.50 3.89 -24.05
N PRO A 351 -24.53 4.75 -24.23
CA PRO A 351 -24.37 6.18 -23.90
C PRO A 351 -24.11 6.44 -22.41
N THR A 352 -24.68 5.61 -21.51
CA THR A 352 -24.39 5.65 -20.08
C THR A 352 -22.94 5.25 -19.79
N GLN A 353 -22.46 4.19 -20.43
CA GLN A 353 -21.06 3.75 -20.33
C GLN A 353 -20.09 4.86 -20.76
N ASP A 354 -20.32 5.47 -21.92
CA ASP A 354 -19.44 6.54 -22.46
C ASP A 354 -19.45 7.80 -21.58
N TYR A 355 -20.59 8.11 -20.96
CA TYR A 355 -20.68 9.18 -19.98
C TYR A 355 -19.90 8.86 -18.71
N LEU A 356 -20.09 7.68 -18.13
CA LEU A 356 -19.36 7.25 -16.94
C LEU A 356 -17.86 7.21 -17.20
N ALA A 357 -17.42 6.68 -18.35
CA ALA A 357 -16.03 6.65 -18.76
C ALA A 357 -15.43 8.07 -18.80
N ARG A 358 -16.08 9.01 -19.50
CA ARG A 358 -15.62 10.41 -19.58
C ARG A 358 -15.54 11.09 -18.22
N VAL A 359 -16.53 10.86 -17.35
CA VAL A 359 -16.56 11.45 -16.01
C VAL A 359 -15.41 10.88 -15.16
N VAL A 360 -15.21 9.57 -15.18
CA VAL A 360 -14.13 8.92 -14.43
C VAL A 360 -12.78 9.39 -14.92
N THR A 361 -12.49 9.38 -16.22
CA THR A 361 -11.18 9.82 -16.75
C THR A 361 -10.83 11.27 -16.34
N ARG A 362 -11.81 12.17 -16.30
CA ARG A 362 -11.61 13.57 -15.86
C ARG A 362 -11.39 13.69 -14.36
N ILE A 363 -12.15 12.93 -13.57
CA ILE A 363 -11.98 12.90 -12.11
C ILE A 363 -10.62 12.31 -11.74
N THR A 364 -10.25 11.20 -12.39
CA THR A 364 -8.97 10.52 -12.22
C THR A 364 -7.80 11.44 -12.58
N PHE A 365 -7.94 12.36 -13.55
CA PHE A 365 -6.89 13.34 -13.84
C PHE A 365 -6.56 14.19 -12.61
N ALA A 366 -7.58 14.77 -11.97
CA ALA A 366 -7.42 15.59 -10.78
C ALA A 366 -6.88 14.76 -9.60
N GLY A 367 -7.41 13.54 -9.41
CA GLY A 367 -6.95 12.63 -8.37
C GLY A 367 -5.49 12.16 -8.56
N ALA A 368 -5.10 11.83 -9.79
CA ALA A 368 -3.76 11.36 -10.13
C ALA A 368 -2.73 12.48 -10.02
N LEU A 369 -3.05 13.68 -10.49
CA LEU A 369 -2.20 14.86 -10.33
C LEU A 369 -1.98 15.16 -8.84
N PHE A 370 -3.05 15.14 -8.05
CA PHE A 370 -2.98 15.33 -6.61
C PHE A 370 -2.09 14.28 -5.94
N LEU A 371 -2.34 12.99 -6.17
CA LEU A 371 -1.56 11.92 -5.56
C LEU A 371 -0.08 12.01 -5.94
N ALA A 372 0.23 12.34 -7.20
CA ALA A 372 1.60 12.52 -7.66
C ALA A 372 2.30 13.70 -6.97
N ILE A 373 1.62 14.84 -6.80
CA ILE A 373 2.14 15.99 -6.06
C ILE A 373 2.41 15.61 -4.60
N VAL A 374 1.45 14.99 -3.93
CA VAL A 374 1.62 14.66 -2.50
C VAL A 374 2.69 13.58 -2.31
N ALA A 375 2.78 12.59 -3.20
CA ALA A 375 3.81 11.55 -3.13
C ALA A 375 5.24 12.14 -3.23
N VAL A 376 5.42 13.16 -4.05
CA VAL A 376 6.72 13.78 -4.34
C VAL A 376 7.05 14.95 -3.40
N SER A 377 6.03 15.57 -2.81
CA SER A 377 6.19 16.67 -1.85
C SER A 377 7.25 16.46 -0.76
N PRO A 378 7.39 15.27 -0.14
CA PRO A 378 8.33 15.08 0.96
C PRO A 378 9.78 15.06 0.47
N SER A 379 10.01 14.46 -0.69
CA SER A 379 11.33 14.45 -1.34
C SER A 379 11.76 15.87 -1.76
N LEU A 380 10.81 16.69 -2.22
CA LEU A 380 11.08 18.09 -2.55
C LEU A 380 11.39 18.94 -1.30
N VAL A 381 10.65 18.73 -0.21
CA VAL A 381 10.90 19.42 1.07
C VAL A 381 12.26 19.01 1.64
N GLY A 382 12.62 17.73 1.58
CA GLY A 382 13.92 17.24 2.04
C GLY A 382 15.10 17.80 1.22
N LEU A 383 14.89 18.07 -0.07
CA LEU A 383 15.89 18.71 -0.93
C LEU A 383 16.02 20.21 -0.65
N ALA A 384 14.90 20.89 -0.40
CA ALA A 384 14.88 22.33 -0.09
C ALA A 384 15.36 22.65 1.34
N PHE A 385 15.14 21.73 2.29
CA PHE A 385 15.49 21.90 3.71
C PHE A 385 16.20 20.64 4.25
N PRO A 386 17.53 20.57 4.12
CA PRO A 386 18.33 19.41 4.54
C PRO A 386 18.16 19.05 6.03
N ASP A 387 18.02 20.06 6.89
CA ASP A 387 17.85 19.90 8.35
C ASP A 387 16.49 19.26 8.73
N LEU A 388 15.49 19.34 7.83
CA LEU A 388 14.21 18.66 7.98
C LEU A 388 14.22 17.25 7.37
N GLY A 389 15.20 16.93 6.52
CA GLY A 389 15.36 15.61 5.89
C GLY A 389 15.71 14.49 6.88
N ALA A 390 16.39 14.82 7.98
CA ALA A 390 16.78 13.86 9.02
C ALA A 390 15.63 13.43 9.95
N ILE A 391 14.53 14.20 10.03
CA ILE A 391 13.30 13.81 10.73
C ILE A 391 12.45 12.95 9.78
N GLY A 392 13.08 11.87 9.29
CA GLY A 392 12.66 10.98 8.20
C GLY A 392 11.40 10.15 8.46
N LEU A 393 10.34 10.75 8.98
CA LEU A 393 8.98 10.29 8.72
C LEU A 393 8.65 10.69 7.27
N GLY A 394 9.20 9.92 6.32
CA GLY A 394 9.06 10.17 4.89
C GLY A 394 7.60 10.38 4.53
N GLY A 395 7.24 11.46 3.83
CA GLY A 395 5.82 11.76 3.64
C GLY A 395 5.05 10.74 2.78
N THR A 396 5.72 9.79 2.14
CA THR A 396 5.10 8.54 1.63
C THR A 396 4.52 7.69 2.77
N SER A 397 5.21 7.60 3.90
CA SER A 397 4.74 6.92 5.11
C SER A 397 3.56 7.66 5.75
N LEU A 398 3.58 9.00 5.76
CA LEU A 398 2.44 9.82 6.22
C LEU A 398 1.18 9.56 5.36
N LEU A 399 1.34 9.55 4.04
CA LEU A 399 0.28 9.26 3.09
C LEU A 399 -0.35 7.88 3.29
N ILE A 400 0.50 6.85 3.43
CA ILE A 400 0.06 5.48 3.72
C ILE A 400 -0.72 5.46 5.03
N VAL A 401 -0.19 6.09 6.09
CA VAL A 401 -0.82 6.12 7.41
C VAL A 401 -2.21 6.75 7.37
N VAL A 402 -2.33 7.97 6.84
CA VAL A 402 -3.61 8.68 6.78
C VAL A 402 -4.65 7.89 6.01
N SER A 403 -4.26 7.36 4.86
CA SER A 403 -5.19 6.64 3.99
C SER A 403 -5.68 5.33 4.59
N VAL A 404 -4.80 4.55 5.23
CA VAL A 404 -5.18 3.30 5.90
C VAL A 404 -6.13 3.59 7.07
N VAL A 405 -5.89 4.66 7.83
CA VAL A 405 -6.78 5.09 8.90
C VAL A 405 -8.15 5.49 8.33
N VAL A 406 -8.19 6.33 7.30
CA VAL A 406 -9.46 6.77 6.66
C VAL A 406 -10.23 5.59 6.09
N GLU A 407 -9.56 4.66 5.42
CA GLU A 407 -10.20 3.47 4.84
C GLU A 407 -10.77 2.55 5.91
N THR A 408 -9.99 2.29 6.97
CA THR A 408 -10.43 1.49 8.12
C THR A 408 -11.65 2.11 8.78
N MET A 409 -11.60 3.42 9.05
CA MET A 409 -12.70 4.14 9.68
C MET A 409 -13.98 4.04 8.85
N LYS A 410 -13.88 4.21 7.52
CA LYS A 410 -15.02 4.03 6.61
C LYS A 410 -15.58 2.61 6.63
N GLN A 411 -14.74 1.59 6.73
CA GLN A 411 -15.20 0.21 6.83
C GLN A 411 -15.91 -0.08 8.16
N ILE A 412 -15.40 0.47 9.27
CA ILE A 412 -16.07 0.40 10.58
C ILE A 412 -17.44 1.08 10.51
N GLU A 413 -17.51 2.29 9.96
CA GLU A 413 -18.77 3.02 9.80
C GLU A 413 -19.76 2.28 8.91
N ALA A 414 -19.30 1.68 7.81
CA ALA A 414 -20.14 0.86 6.94
C ALA A 414 -20.72 -0.36 7.67
N GLN A 415 -19.93 -1.07 8.48
CA GLN A 415 -20.41 -2.20 9.28
C GLN A 415 -21.41 -1.77 10.36
N LEU A 416 -21.18 -0.64 11.02
CA LEU A 416 -22.11 -0.06 12.00
C LEU A 416 -23.43 0.37 11.34
N MET A 417 -23.37 0.99 10.15
CA MET A 417 -24.57 1.37 9.40
C MET A 417 -25.42 0.16 9.01
N MET A 418 -24.78 -0.93 8.54
CA MET A 418 -25.52 -2.17 8.21
C MET A 418 -26.26 -2.75 9.41
N ARG A 419 -25.70 -2.62 10.62
CA ARG A 419 -26.36 -3.08 11.85
C ARG A 419 -27.54 -2.19 12.26
N ASN A 420 -27.41 -0.88 12.10
CA ASN A 420 -28.50 0.06 12.40
C ASN A 420 -29.68 -0.03 11.42
N TYR A 421 -29.58 -0.85 10.36
CA TYR A 421 -30.64 -1.10 9.39
C TYR A 421 -31.70 -2.13 9.84
N GLU A 422 -31.60 -2.71 11.05
CA GLU A 422 -32.55 -3.71 11.59
C GLU A 422 -33.96 -3.17 11.96
N GLY A 423 -34.35 -1.97 11.49
CA GLY A 423 -35.55 -1.28 11.96
C GLY A 423 -36.80 -1.32 11.07
N PHE A 424 -36.89 -2.12 10.00
CA PHE A 424 -38.03 -2.06 9.07
C PHE A 424 -38.93 -3.29 8.99
N ILE A 425 -38.62 -4.37 9.71
CA ILE A 425 -39.53 -5.51 9.89
C ILE A 425 -39.74 -5.69 11.39
N ARG A 426 -40.78 -5.04 11.91
CA ARG A 426 -41.48 -5.43 13.13
C ARG A 426 -42.91 -5.76 12.77
#